data_AF-A0A1B7NJI4-F1
#
_entry.id   AF-A0A1B7NJI4-F1
#
_cell.length_a   1.000
_cell.length_b   1.000
_cell.length_c   1.000
_cell.angle_alpha   90.00
_cell.angle_beta   90.00
_cell.angle_gamma   90.00
#
_symmetry.space_group_name_H-M   'P 1'
#
loop_
_entity.id
_entity.type
_entity.pdbx_description
1 polymer ?
#
loop_
_entity_poly.entity_id
_entity_poly.type
_entity_poly.pdbx_seq_one_letter_code
_entity_poly.pdbx_strand_id
1 'polypeptide(L)'
;MFHFISGYTSKMAGTEDGVTEPQATFSSCFAQPFLALHPMRYARMLADKIAQHQANAWLLNTGWVGAGATTGGKRCPLKYTRAILDAIHSGELAKADYEVYDVFNLYVPKSCPGVPSELLNPKTSWTASTPFESEVSKLAVLFNENFKKYSDEATKDVLAAAPVVLSGSSTTSATATATSGTTAELNGAQPSTNGTTA
;
A
#
# COMPACT_ATOMS: atom_id res chain seq x y z
N MET A 1 -5.13 1.93 11.19
CA MET A 1 -6.62 1.99 11.23
C MET A 1 -7.27 1.84 9.86
N PHE A 2 -6.75 2.48 8.81
CA PHE A 2 -7.24 2.33 7.43
C PHE A 2 -7.55 0.86 7.05
N HIS A 3 -6.56 -0.04 7.15
CA HIS A 3 -6.75 -1.47 6.83
C HIS A 3 -7.84 -2.17 7.65
N PHE A 4 -8.05 -1.80 8.91
CA PHE A 4 -9.10 -2.37 9.76
C PHE A 4 -10.49 -1.98 9.24
N ILE A 5 -10.67 -0.71 8.89
CA ILE A 5 -11.93 -0.20 8.32
C ILE A 5 -12.15 -0.75 6.91
N SER A 6 -11.11 -0.84 6.08
CA SER A 6 -11.22 -1.44 4.75
C SER A 6 -11.63 -2.92 4.83
N GLY A 7 -11.01 -3.66 5.75
CA GLY A 7 -11.34 -5.07 5.98
C GLY A 7 -11.19 -5.94 4.74
N TYR A 8 -10.12 -5.72 3.97
CA TYR A 8 -9.85 -6.45 2.74
C TYR A 8 -9.47 -7.91 3.06
N THR A 9 -10.17 -8.85 2.44
CA THR A 9 -9.94 -10.29 2.58
C THR A 9 -10.47 -11.03 1.34
N SER A 10 -10.35 -12.36 1.30
CA SER A 10 -10.98 -13.20 0.28
C SER A 10 -12.17 -13.95 0.86
N LYS A 11 -13.33 -13.91 0.17
CA LYS A 11 -14.38 -14.91 0.39
C LYS A 11 -13.88 -16.26 -0.11
N MET A 12 -14.05 -17.29 0.70
CA MET A 12 -13.67 -18.65 0.35
C MET A 12 -14.82 -19.35 -0.33
N ALA A 13 -14.51 -20.29 -1.23
CA ALA A 13 -15.53 -21.13 -1.81
C ALA A 13 -16.29 -21.87 -0.69
N GLY A 14 -17.62 -21.84 -0.73
CA GLY A 14 -18.49 -22.51 0.24
C GLY A 14 -18.76 -21.78 1.57
N THR A 15 -18.27 -20.55 1.77
CA THR A 15 -18.65 -19.76 2.98
C THR A 15 -19.95 -18.98 2.83
N GLU A 16 -20.41 -18.76 1.59
CA GLU A 16 -21.68 -18.10 1.27
C GLU A 16 -22.29 -18.80 0.04
N ASP A 17 -23.63 -18.82 -0.04
CA ASP A 17 -24.35 -19.46 -1.14
C ASP A 17 -23.97 -18.82 -2.49
N GLY A 18 -23.53 -19.64 -3.44
CA GLY A 18 -23.11 -19.19 -4.78
C GLY A 18 -21.63 -18.78 -4.92
N VAL A 19 -20.80 -18.84 -3.89
CA VAL A 19 -19.35 -18.57 -4.00
C VAL A 19 -18.60 -19.87 -4.33
N THR A 20 -18.20 -20.04 -5.60
CA THR A 20 -17.48 -21.22 -6.10
C THR A 20 -15.98 -21.00 -6.28
N GLU A 21 -15.54 -19.74 -6.37
CA GLU A 21 -14.13 -19.36 -6.52
C GLU A 21 -13.76 -18.28 -5.50
N PRO A 22 -12.47 -18.18 -5.10
CA PRO A 22 -12.03 -17.12 -4.20
C PRO A 22 -12.23 -15.73 -4.81
N GLN A 23 -13.00 -14.89 -4.12
CA GLN A 23 -13.26 -13.52 -4.55
C GLN A 23 -12.72 -12.54 -3.53
N ALA A 24 -12.00 -11.52 -4.02
CA ALA A 24 -11.60 -10.38 -3.21
C ALA A 24 -12.85 -9.67 -2.68
N THR A 25 -12.86 -9.35 -1.39
CA THR A 25 -13.96 -8.66 -0.73
C THR A 25 -13.46 -7.65 0.29
N PHE A 26 -14.27 -6.63 0.52
CA PHE A 26 -14.06 -5.67 1.59
C PHE A 26 -15.20 -5.84 2.59
N SER A 27 -14.86 -6.29 3.79
CA SER A 27 -15.80 -6.45 4.91
C SER A 27 -15.29 -5.57 6.05
N SER A 28 -15.83 -4.37 6.17
CA SER A 28 -15.39 -3.39 7.18
C SER A 28 -15.25 -3.98 8.59
N CYS A 29 -14.18 -3.60 9.29
CA CYS A 29 -13.76 -4.15 10.57
C CYS A 29 -13.56 -5.68 10.56
N PHE A 30 -13.41 -6.29 9.39
CA PHE A 30 -13.44 -7.75 9.16
C PHE A 30 -14.75 -8.43 9.58
N ALA A 31 -15.83 -7.67 9.80
CA ALA A 31 -17.07 -8.15 10.42
C ALA A 31 -18.32 -7.37 9.95
N GLN A 32 -18.31 -6.80 8.74
CA GLN A 32 -19.34 -5.87 8.24
C GLN A 32 -20.78 -6.33 8.47
N PRO A 33 -21.17 -7.61 8.22
CA PRO A 33 -22.55 -8.06 8.42
C PRO A 33 -23.06 -7.94 9.88
N PHE A 34 -22.16 -7.77 10.84
CA PHE A 34 -22.47 -7.74 12.27
C PHE A 34 -22.31 -6.33 12.88
N LEU A 35 -21.93 -5.33 12.09
CA LEU A 35 -21.74 -3.97 12.58
C LEU A 35 -23.08 -3.23 12.65
N ALA A 36 -23.37 -2.64 13.81
CA ALA A 36 -24.56 -1.82 14.04
C ALA A 36 -24.26 -0.31 13.96
N LEU A 37 -22.99 0.08 14.10
CA LEU A 37 -22.54 1.47 14.08
C LEU A 37 -21.63 1.72 12.88
N HIS A 38 -21.35 3.01 12.62
CA HIS A 38 -20.37 3.39 11.61
C HIS A 38 -18.97 2.79 11.94
N PRO A 39 -18.23 2.22 10.97
CA PRO A 39 -16.94 1.56 11.19
C PRO A 39 -15.91 2.40 11.96
N MET A 40 -15.94 3.73 11.81
CA MET A 40 -15.05 4.64 12.54
C MET A 40 -15.22 4.58 14.05
N ARG A 41 -16.41 4.23 14.55
CA ARG A 41 -16.66 4.06 16.00
C ARG A 41 -15.85 2.89 16.55
N TYR A 42 -15.87 1.75 15.86
CA TYR A 42 -15.09 0.57 16.23
C TYR A 42 -13.59 0.80 16.03
N ALA A 43 -13.19 1.49 14.96
CA ALA A 43 -11.81 1.84 14.72
C ALA A 43 -11.23 2.73 15.82
N ARG A 44 -11.99 3.71 16.33
CA ARG A 44 -11.58 4.54 17.48
C ARG A 44 -11.42 3.69 18.75
N MET A 45 -12.38 2.83 19.06
CA MET A 45 -12.27 1.92 20.21
C MET A 45 -11.02 1.02 20.13
N LEU A 46 -10.72 0.48 18.94
CA LEU A 46 -9.52 -0.31 18.71
C LEU A 46 -8.24 0.54 18.87
N ALA A 47 -8.22 1.76 18.31
CA ALA A 47 -7.09 2.65 18.41
C ALA A 47 -6.78 3.02 19.87
N ASP A 48 -7.82 3.34 20.67
CA ASP A 48 -7.68 3.64 22.09
C ASP A 48 -7.09 2.46 22.85
N LYS A 49 -7.52 1.22 22.53
CA LYS A 49 -6.99 0.00 23.15
C LYS A 49 -5.55 -0.29 22.74
N ILE A 50 -5.21 -0.12 21.47
CA ILE A 50 -3.84 -0.26 20.98
C ILE A 50 -2.91 0.72 21.71
N ALA A 51 -3.32 1.99 21.83
CA ALA A 51 -2.54 3.02 22.52
C ALA A 51 -2.41 2.72 24.02
N GLN A 52 -3.52 2.37 24.69
CA GLN A 52 -3.55 2.06 26.13
C GLN A 52 -2.62 0.88 26.47
N HIS A 53 -2.58 -0.15 25.63
CA HIS A 53 -1.87 -1.39 25.90
C HIS A 53 -0.53 -1.50 25.17
N GLN A 54 -0.12 -0.44 24.45
CA GLN A 54 1.10 -0.41 23.63
C GLN A 54 1.20 -1.62 22.71
N ALA A 55 0.08 -2.01 22.10
CA ALA A 55 0.00 -3.19 21.27
C ALA A 55 0.55 -2.92 19.87
N ASN A 56 1.18 -3.93 19.26
CA ASN A 56 1.57 -3.88 17.86
C ASN A 56 0.44 -4.42 16.97
N ALA A 57 0.22 -3.79 15.82
CA ALA A 57 -0.72 -4.27 14.81
C ALA A 57 0.05 -4.81 13.60
N TRP A 58 -0.32 -6.01 13.17
CA TRP A 58 0.34 -6.72 12.06
C TRP A 58 -0.68 -7.02 10.95
N LEU A 59 -0.26 -6.89 9.69
CA LEU A 59 -1.03 -7.31 8.53
C LEU A 59 -0.36 -8.54 7.91
N LEU A 60 -1.07 -9.67 7.92
CA LEU A 60 -0.53 -10.94 7.45
C LEU A 60 -1.29 -11.46 6.23
N ASN A 61 -0.60 -11.65 5.11
CA ASN A 61 -1.17 -12.30 3.93
C ASN A 61 -1.18 -13.83 4.11
N THR A 62 -2.35 -14.39 4.42
CA THR A 62 -2.58 -15.85 4.41
C THR A 62 -3.14 -16.35 3.07
N GLY A 63 -3.31 -15.44 2.11
CA GLY A 63 -3.83 -15.62 0.76
C GLY A 63 -2.83 -16.24 -0.20
N TRP A 64 -2.71 -15.61 -1.38
CA TRP A 64 -1.89 -16.09 -2.49
C TRP A 64 -0.59 -15.30 -2.59
N VAL A 65 0.44 -15.95 -3.12
CA VAL A 65 1.77 -15.42 -3.40
C VAL A 65 2.17 -15.71 -4.85
N GLY A 66 3.07 -14.90 -5.39
CA GLY A 66 3.60 -14.99 -6.75
C GLY A 66 2.68 -14.58 -7.89
N ALA A 67 1.37 -14.75 -7.74
CA ALA A 67 0.35 -14.24 -8.64
C ALA A 67 -1.01 -14.16 -7.94
N GLY A 68 -2.03 -13.59 -8.60
CA GLY A 68 -3.41 -13.61 -8.13
C GLY A 68 -4.00 -15.03 -8.09
N ALA A 69 -5.05 -15.22 -7.28
CA ALA A 69 -5.70 -16.52 -7.08
C ALA A 69 -6.18 -17.17 -8.40
N THR A 70 -6.71 -16.36 -9.31
CA THR A 70 -7.25 -16.79 -10.61
C THR A 70 -6.20 -16.81 -11.73
N THR A 71 -4.98 -16.31 -11.47
CA THR A 71 -3.91 -16.16 -12.46
C THR A 71 -2.68 -17.02 -12.11
N GLY A 72 -2.90 -18.17 -11.47
CA GLY A 72 -1.85 -19.15 -11.18
C GLY A 72 -1.08 -18.92 -9.87
N GLY A 73 -1.56 -18.03 -8.99
CA GLY A 73 -0.98 -17.82 -7.67
C GLY A 73 -1.05 -19.09 -6.82
N LYS A 74 -0.09 -19.25 -5.91
CA LYS A 74 -0.10 -20.35 -4.93
C LYS A 74 -0.49 -19.81 -3.56
N ARG A 75 -1.27 -20.57 -2.81
CA ARG A 75 -1.53 -20.24 -1.40
C ARG A 75 -0.22 -20.14 -0.63
N CYS A 76 -0.10 -19.11 0.22
CA CYS A 76 1.03 -18.96 1.11
C CYS A 76 1.18 -20.24 1.97
N PRO A 77 2.32 -20.94 1.92
CA PRO A 77 2.52 -22.16 2.70
C PRO A 77 2.29 -21.92 4.19
N LEU A 78 1.46 -22.74 4.82
CA LEU A 78 1.10 -22.62 6.24
C LEU A 78 2.32 -22.63 7.18
N LYS A 79 3.40 -23.34 6.80
CA LYS A 79 4.65 -23.33 7.55
C LYS A 79 5.26 -21.92 7.67
N TYR A 80 5.13 -21.09 6.64
CA TYR A 80 5.67 -19.73 6.64
C TYR A 80 4.79 -18.76 7.42
N THR A 81 3.46 -18.85 7.29
CA THR A 81 2.57 -18.02 8.12
C THR A 81 2.71 -18.34 9.61
N ARG A 82 2.92 -19.61 9.98
CA ARG A 82 3.26 -20.00 11.35
C ARG A 82 4.60 -19.44 11.80
N ALA A 83 5.65 -19.56 10.99
CA ALA A 83 6.96 -18.98 11.33
C ALA A 83 6.90 -17.45 11.54
N ILE A 84 6.11 -16.73 10.75
CA ILE A 84 5.89 -15.28 10.95
C ILE A 84 5.16 -15.02 12.27
N LEU A 85 4.12 -15.78 12.59
CA LEU A 85 3.41 -15.66 13.88
C LEU A 85 4.32 -15.97 15.07
N ASP A 86 5.16 -16.99 14.97
CA ASP A 86 6.14 -17.34 16.00
C ASP A 86 7.13 -16.20 16.21
N ALA A 87 7.63 -15.57 15.14
CA ALA A 87 8.52 -14.41 15.21
C ALA A 87 7.84 -13.15 15.76
N ILE A 88 6.53 -12.97 15.53
CA ILE A 88 5.73 -11.91 16.16
C ILE A 88 5.64 -12.16 17.66
N HIS A 89 5.30 -13.37 18.09
CA HIS A 89 5.15 -13.72 19.50
C HIS A 89 6.47 -13.72 20.27
N SER A 90 7.57 -14.14 19.65
CA SER A 90 8.91 -14.09 20.26
C SER A 90 9.45 -12.66 20.37
N GLY A 91 8.87 -11.72 19.64
CA GLY A 91 9.33 -10.33 19.55
C GLY A 91 10.54 -10.14 18.65
N GLU A 92 11.01 -11.18 17.95
CA GLU A 92 12.10 -11.07 16.97
C GLU A 92 11.68 -10.20 15.79
N LEU A 93 10.46 -10.36 15.29
CA LEU A 93 10.00 -9.58 14.14
C LEU A 93 9.91 -8.09 14.47
N ALA A 94 9.56 -7.73 15.72
CA ALA A 94 9.53 -6.34 16.17
C ALA A 94 10.93 -5.67 16.19
N LYS A 95 12.01 -6.45 16.14
CA LYS A 95 13.40 -5.97 16.15
C LYS A 95 14.09 -6.09 14.78
N ALA A 96 13.39 -6.60 13.77
CA ALA A 96 13.95 -6.78 12.44
C ALA A 96 14.18 -5.42 11.72
N ASP A 97 14.99 -5.45 10.68
CA ASP A 97 15.07 -4.35 9.74
C ASP A 97 13.86 -4.36 8.78
N TYR A 98 13.36 -3.18 8.46
CA TYR A 98 12.19 -3.00 7.61
C TYR A 98 12.52 -2.20 6.35
N GLU A 99 11.73 -2.43 5.31
CA GLU A 99 11.65 -1.58 4.13
C GLU A 99 10.20 -1.12 3.91
N VAL A 100 10.04 0.00 3.22
CA VAL A 100 8.72 0.55 2.92
C VAL A 100 8.21 -0.07 1.62
N TYR A 101 6.97 -0.54 1.66
CA TYR A 101 6.21 -0.96 0.51
C TYR A 101 5.33 0.20 0.04
N ASP A 102 5.87 0.99 -0.88
CA ASP A 102 5.46 2.36 -1.19
C ASP A 102 3.96 2.53 -1.50
N VAL A 103 3.37 1.63 -2.29
CA VAL A 103 1.98 1.77 -2.75
C VAL A 103 0.98 1.76 -1.59
N PHE A 104 1.24 0.94 -0.56
CA PHE A 104 0.37 0.82 0.62
C PHE A 104 0.99 1.47 1.86
N ASN A 105 2.18 2.07 1.74
CA ASN A 105 2.96 2.60 2.87
C ASN A 105 3.07 1.60 4.04
N LEU A 106 3.32 0.32 3.71
CA LEU A 106 3.47 -0.75 4.69
C LEU A 106 4.95 -0.99 4.99
N TYR A 107 5.28 -1.22 6.25
CA TYR A 107 6.61 -1.68 6.63
C TYR A 107 6.69 -3.19 6.48
N VAL A 108 7.55 -3.65 5.59
CA VAL A 108 7.79 -5.08 5.32
C VAL A 108 9.13 -5.47 5.93
N PRO A 109 9.22 -6.55 6.73
CA PRO A 109 10.48 -6.98 7.30
C PRO A 109 11.39 -7.52 6.19
N LYS A 110 12.67 -7.14 6.22
CA LYS A 110 13.69 -7.63 5.26
C LYS A 110 14.06 -9.10 5.49
N SER A 111 13.80 -9.61 6.68
CA SER A 111 14.07 -11.01 7.06
C SER A 111 13.12 -11.48 8.15
N CYS A 112 12.79 -12.76 8.16
CA CYS A 112 12.04 -13.43 9.21
C CYS A 112 12.57 -14.86 9.37
N PRO A 113 12.88 -15.32 10.60
CA PRO A 113 13.34 -16.70 10.83
C PRO A 113 12.38 -17.73 10.22
N GLY A 114 12.93 -18.72 9.52
CA GLY A 114 12.16 -19.81 8.91
C GLY A 114 11.34 -19.44 7.68
N VAL A 115 11.47 -18.21 7.16
CA VAL A 115 10.77 -17.73 5.96
C VAL A 115 11.79 -17.29 4.90
N PRO A 116 11.68 -17.74 3.65
CA PRO A 116 12.52 -17.23 2.57
C PRO A 116 12.32 -15.73 2.36
N SER A 117 13.41 -14.97 2.25
CA SER A 117 13.34 -13.50 2.23
C SER A 117 12.59 -12.99 1.00
N GLU A 118 12.69 -13.70 -0.12
CA GLU A 118 11.97 -13.39 -1.36
C GLU A 118 10.44 -13.46 -1.22
N LEU A 119 9.92 -14.16 -0.21
CA LEU A 119 8.49 -14.28 0.08
C LEU A 119 7.95 -13.09 0.91
N LEU A 120 8.83 -12.38 1.64
CA LEU A 120 8.43 -11.31 2.54
C LEU A 120 7.96 -10.07 1.77
N ASN A 121 8.68 -9.74 0.67
CA ASN A 121 8.29 -8.69 -0.24
C ASN A 121 7.53 -9.28 -1.45
N PRO A 122 6.23 -8.99 -1.63
CA PRO A 122 5.46 -9.51 -2.76
C PRO A 122 6.09 -9.20 -4.12
N LYS A 123 6.79 -8.07 -4.27
CA LYS A 123 7.48 -7.67 -5.50
C LYS A 123 8.57 -8.65 -5.90
N THR A 124 9.32 -9.19 -4.94
CA THR A 124 10.40 -10.15 -5.22
C THR A 124 9.90 -11.55 -5.50
N SER A 125 8.72 -11.91 -4.96
CA SER A 125 8.10 -13.21 -5.21
C SER A 125 7.25 -13.28 -6.48
N TRP A 126 7.04 -12.16 -7.17
CA TRP A 126 6.08 -12.07 -8.27
C TRP A 126 6.53 -12.85 -9.52
N THR A 127 5.71 -13.78 -9.99
CA THR A 127 5.98 -14.68 -11.12
C THR A 127 4.87 -14.65 -12.18
N ALA A 128 3.86 -13.80 -12.03
CA ALA A 128 2.78 -13.68 -13.00
C ALA A 128 3.28 -13.07 -14.32
N SER A 129 2.56 -13.33 -15.41
CA SER A 129 2.80 -12.66 -16.69
C SER A 129 2.40 -11.19 -16.68
N THR A 130 1.45 -10.80 -15.81
CA THR A 130 1.07 -9.41 -15.62
C THR A 130 2.12 -8.67 -14.80
N PRO A 131 2.43 -7.40 -15.10
CA PRO A 131 3.36 -6.61 -14.28
C PRO A 131 2.84 -6.44 -12.85
N PHE A 132 3.73 -6.65 -11.87
CA PHE A 132 3.41 -6.47 -10.45
C PHE A 132 2.84 -5.08 -10.16
N GLU A 133 3.45 -4.04 -10.75
CA GLU A 133 3.06 -2.64 -10.63
C GLU A 133 1.62 -2.39 -11.12
N SER A 134 1.17 -3.13 -12.14
CA SER A 134 -0.20 -3.04 -12.63
C SER A 134 -1.20 -3.62 -11.63
N GLU A 135 -0.93 -4.81 -11.10
CA GLU A 135 -1.81 -5.48 -10.14
C GLU A 135 -1.89 -4.74 -8.80
N VAL A 136 -0.76 -4.25 -8.28
CA VAL A 136 -0.74 -3.48 -7.04
C VAL A 136 -1.50 -2.15 -7.21
N SER A 137 -1.36 -1.48 -8.36
CA SER A 137 -2.08 -0.23 -8.63
C SER A 137 -3.58 -0.46 -8.77
N LYS A 138 -3.97 -1.54 -9.45
CA LYS A 138 -5.38 -1.96 -9.52
C LYS A 138 -5.94 -2.23 -8.12
N LEU A 139 -5.19 -2.90 -7.25
CA LEU A 139 -5.60 -3.13 -5.87
C LEU A 139 -5.72 -1.83 -5.07
N ALA A 140 -4.78 -0.89 -5.23
CA ALA A 140 -4.84 0.43 -4.60
C ALA A 140 -6.11 1.20 -4.99
N VAL A 141 -6.48 1.17 -6.27
CA VAL A 141 -7.76 1.75 -6.75
C VAL A 141 -8.95 1.12 -6.05
N LEU A 142 -9.00 -0.21 -5.95
CA LEU A 142 -10.09 -0.92 -5.26
C LEU A 142 -10.22 -0.51 -3.78
N PHE A 143 -9.10 -0.38 -3.08
CA PHE A 143 -9.08 0.10 -1.70
C PHE A 143 -9.64 1.52 -1.58
N ASN A 144 -9.19 2.44 -2.44
CA ASN A 144 -9.61 3.84 -2.44
C ASN A 144 -11.11 3.97 -2.78
N GLU A 145 -11.58 3.27 -3.81
CA GLU A 145 -12.99 3.26 -4.17
C GLU A 145 -13.87 2.69 -3.06
N ASN A 146 -13.44 1.60 -2.40
CA ASN A 146 -14.18 1.06 -1.27
C ASN A 146 -14.22 2.03 -0.08
N PHE A 147 -13.13 2.73 0.20
CA PHE A 147 -13.01 3.58 1.38
C PHE A 147 -13.88 4.85 1.32
N LYS A 148 -14.29 5.29 0.12
CA LYS A 148 -15.23 6.42 -0.06
C LYS A 148 -16.54 6.25 0.72
N LYS A 149 -16.94 5.01 1.02
CA LYS A 149 -18.16 4.70 1.80
C LYS A 149 -18.08 5.16 3.27
N TYR A 150 -16.87 5.40 3.78
CA TYR A 150 -16.60 5.66 5.19
C TYR A 150 -15.83 6.97 5.41
N SER A 151 -15.60 7.74 4.34
CA SER A 151 -14.71 8.91 4.37
C SER A 151 -15.31 10.14 5.05
N ASP A 152 -16.62 10.15 5.25
CA ASP A 152 -17.38 11.22 5.92
C ASP A 152 -17.04 11.35 7.41
N GLU A 153 -16.79 10.24 8.11
CA GLU A 153 -16.35 10.26 9.52
C GLU A 153 -14.85 9.93 9.71
N ALA A 154 -14.12 9.66 8.63
CA ALA A 154 -12.71 9.30 8.72
C ALA A 154 -11.85 10.49 9.18
N THR A 155 -10.87 10.22 10.06
CA THR A 155 -9.91 11.25 10.47
C THR A 155 -8.90 11.52 9.35
N LYS A 156 -8.24 12.68 9.39
CA LYS A 156 -7.20 13.05 8.41
C LYS A 156 -6.09 12.00 8.32
N ASP A 157 -5.64 11.47 9.46
CA ASP A 157 -4.57 10.46 9.49
C ASP A 157 -5.01 9.13 8.88
N VAL A 158 -6.28 8.76 9.04
CA VAL A 158 -6.83 7.55 8.41
C VAL A 158 -6.91 7.73 6.90
N LEU A 159 -7.32 8.90 6.41
CA LEU A 159 -7.36 9.22 4.98
C LEU A 159 -5.95 9.28 4.38
N ALA A 160 -4.98 9.84 5.11
CA ALA A 160 -3.58 9.93 4.67
C ALA A 160 -2.89 8.55 4.57
N ALA A 161 -3.41 7.53 5.27
CA ALA A 161 -2.92 6.16 5.19
C ALA A 161 -3.50 5.37 4.00
N ALA A 162 -4.30 5.99 3.13
CA ALA A 162 -4.82 5.37 1.93
C ALA A 162 -3.70 5.08 0.91
N PRO A 163 -3.80 4.00 0.12
CA PRO A 163 -2.77 3.65 -0.84
C PRO A 163 -2.66 4.65 -2.00
N VAL A 164 -1.44 4.85 -2.47
CA VAL A 164 -1.12 5.74 -3.59
C VAL A 164 -1.28 4.97 -4.90
N VAL A 165 -2.13 5.46 -5.80
CA VAL A 165 -2.25 4.86 -7.14
C VAL A 165 -1.05 5.28 -7.98
N LEU A 166 -0.25 4.32 -8.45
CA LEU A 166 0.83 4.61 -9.39
C LEU A 166 0.20 4.99 -10.73
N SER A 167 0.23 6.27 -11.08
CA SER A 167 -0.05 6.70 -12.45
C SER A 167 1.09 6.22 -13.33
N GLY A 168 0.79 5.39 -14.34
CA GLY A 168 1.78 4.97 -15.33
C GLY A 168 2.53 6.19 -15.86
N SER A 169 3.86 6.17 -15.78
CA SER A 169 4.71 7.17 -16.40
C SER A 169 4.34 7.28 -17.88
N SER A 170 3.58 8.32 -18.24
CA SER A 170 3.60 8.84 -19.60
C SER A 170 4.98 9.45 -19.81
N THR A 171 5.89 8.66 -20.40
CA THR A 171 7.12 9.18 -21.00
C THR A 171 6.73 10.20 -22.06
N THR A 172 6.66 11.47 -21.67
CA THR A 172 6.62 12.57 -22.61
C THR A 172 8.08 12.89 -22.89
N SER A 173 8.61 12.26 -23.95
CA SER A 173 9.87 12.67 -24.56
C SER A 173 9.70 14.09 -25.05
N ALA A 174 10.19 15.07 -24.29
CA ALA A 174 10.38 16.42 -24.78
C ALA A 174 11.56 16.39 -25.77
N THR A 175 11.25 16.14 -27.03
CA THR A 175 12.18 16.35 -28.13
C THR A 175 12.39 17.85 -28.27
N ALA A 176 13.54 18.35 -27.80
CA ALA A 176 13.96 19.71 -28.05
C ALA A 176 14.30 19.86 -29.54
N THR A 177 13.36 20.40 -30.32
CA THR A 177 13.63 20.84 -31.69
C THR A 177 14.27 22.22 -31.60
N ALA A 178 15.57 22.28 -31.88
CA ALA A 178 16.27 23.53 -32.11
C ALA A 178 15.76 24.18 -33.40
N THR A 179 15.29 25.42 -33.32
CA THR A 179 15.08 26.27 -34.49
C THR A 179 16.01 27.48 -34.38
N SER A 180 16.89 27.57 -35.35
CA SER A 180 17.86 28.64 -35.56
C SER A 180 17.24 29.83 -36.31
N GLY A 181 17.76 31.03 -36.02
CA GLY A 181 17.64 32.25 -36.85
C GLY A 181 16.47 33.18 -36.48
N THR A 182 16.57 34.51 -36.46
CA THR A 182 17.60 35.44 -36.97
C THR A 182 17.33 36.83 -36.38
N THR A 183 18.40 37.49 -35.95
CA THR A 183 18.71 38.94 -35.76
C THR A 183 17.61 40.01 -35.62
N ALA A 184 17.76 40.87 -34.59
CA ALA A 184 17.74 42.34 -34.74
C ALA A 184 18.38 43.02 -33.51
N GLU A 185 19.67 43.30 -33.66
CA GLU A 185 20.38 44.55 -33.33
C GLU A 185 19.57 45.70 -32.68
N LEU A 186 20.06 46.25 -31.55
CA LEU A 186 20.71 47.58 -31.50
C LEU A 186 20.89 48.14 -30.07
N ASN A 187 22.11 48.60 -29.85
CA ASN A 187 22.53 49.76 -29.05
C ASN A 187 22.43 49.73 -27.51
N GLY A 188 23.63 49.68 -26.90
CA GLY A 188 24.20 50.93 -26.40
C GLY A 188 24.46 51.01 -24.89
N ALA A 189 25.73 51.32 -24.57
CA ALA A 189 26.25 51.92 -23.32
C ALA A 189 26.53 51.00 -22.11
N GLN A 190 27.81 50.63 -22.01
CA GLN A 190 28.61 50.45 -20.78
C GLN A 190 28.76 51.78 -20.00
N PRO A 191 29.45 51.84 -18.84
CA PRO A 191 29.00 51.40 -17.51
C PRO A 191 29.10 52.57 -16.50
N SER A 192 28.63 52.43 -15.26
CA SER A 192 29.22 53.23 -14.18
C SER A 192 29.33 52.43 -12.89
N THR A 193 30.58 52.18 -12.54
CA THR A 193 31.06 51.85 -11.22
C THR A 193 30.96 53.09 -10.34
N ASN A 194 30.56 52.92 -9.08
CA ASN A 194 31.31 53.39 -7.92
C ASN A 194 30.56 53.03 -6.63
N GLY A 195 31.24 52.28 -5.76
CA GLY A 195 30.86 52.17 -4.36
C GLY A 195 31.17 53.46 -3.60
N THR A 196 30.70 53.55 -2.35
CA THR A 196 31.42 54.00 -1.14
C THR A 196 30.44 54.18 0.01
N THR A 197 30.69 53.41 1.08
CA THR A 197 30.42 53.59 2.53
C THR A 197 29.39 54.62 3.03
N ALA A 198 28.48 54.16 3.91
CA ALA A 198 28.47 54.45 5.35
C ALA A 198 27.48 53.50 6.05
#